data_AF-A0A3B6PM86-F1
#
_entry.id   AF-A0A3B6PM86-F1
#
_cell.length_a   1.000
_cell.length_b   1.000
_cell.length_c   1.000
_cell.angle_alpha   90.00
_cell.angle_beta   90.00
_cell.angle_gamma   90.00
#
_symmetry.space_group_name_H-M   'P 1'
#
loop_
_entity.id
_entity.type
_entity.pdbx_description
1 polymer ?
#
loop_
_entity_poly.entity_id
_entity_poly.type
_entity_poly.pdbx_seq_one_letter_code
_entity_poly.pdbx_strand_id
1 'polypeptide(L)'
;MPRHRRCSRLCRIVGGVSVGALLLLAGSGGHNAYSGRPVFSLPLGLGAPFPLVADSPAPPPFPFAADFSPSPSPSPQSQYSPFRLSDDSLARRLLPLRLRAGHSPPPQEADAVLLPDQEVLVLDDTEPTGDAICAFQGGASSPARPLGRLPASGLHSYVCRLPEPAQSFQQLQAPLLLHSSTSSAAAAALDPPSPSPGRALLNWSSDPIVFDSALLDGGDVLVFAKGISRRQGLQCLYRYSDGAGTMLASTPAISSVQQVTRCPSPPTPVKSGGSTKFLVTLGVTGEDPMPSLATFRRQQAESSSLTPHKSSICACTMGRNISKFLREWALYHSAIGVDQFFIYDNGSEDNLAGLVAQLISSGLNITTVPWPWTKVQEAGLSHCAATQQASCQWMAVIDVDEFIFSTSWAGLEKPSKSLLEPVISVDDSVGQIYLACYDFAPSGQTAHPPEGVCQGYTCRLKNPQRHKSLVRLDAVEPSLMNVVHHFKLKPAFKSIWTALARVNHYKYQAWSEFKVKFKRRVSAYVADWKDPINLDSKDRAPGLGVDDTEPKGWAQRYCEVKDNILQLLTTRWFGVGFGNPH
;
A
#
# COMPACT_ATOMS: atom_id res chain seq x y z
N MET A 1 31.12 11.51 45.62
CA MET A 1 32.00 10.79 46.56
C MET A 1 31.53 11.05 47.98
N PRO A 2 31.70 10.16 48.97
CA PRO A 2 32.19 8.75 48.98
C PRO A 2 31.06 7.78 49.49
N ARG A 3 31.12 6.44 49.59
CA ARG A 3 32.11 5.35 49.44
C ARG A 3 31.34 4.00 49.37
N HIS A 4 31.87 3.05 48.57
CA HIS A 4 31.81 1.57 48.66
C HIS A 4 30.53 0.79 49.02
N ARG A 5 30.16 -0.20 48.16
CA ARG A 5 30.51 -1.64 48.34
C ARG A 5 30.13 -2.48 47.10
N ARG A 6 31.09 -3.28 46.63
CA ARG A 6 30.89 -4.45 45.74
C ARG A 6 30.35 -5.62 46.57
N CYS A 7 29.47 -6.43 46.00
CA CYS A 7 29.32 -7.82 46.39
C CYS A 7 29.05 -8.70 45.16
N SER A 8 30.03 -9.54 44.85
CA SER A 8 30.01 -10.69 43.96
C SER A 8 29.27 -11.86 44.60
N ARG A 9 28.51 -12.63 43.82
CA ARG A 9 28.25 -14.05 44.11
C ARG A 9 28.51 -14.90 42.87
N LEU A 10 29.61 -15.64 42.94
CA LEU A 10 29.83 -16.89 42.21
C LEU A 10 29.08 -18.00 42.96
N CYS A 11 28.48 -18.93 42.22
CA CYS A 11 28.35 -20.32 42.63
C CYS A 11 28.62 -21.23 41.43
N ARG A 12 29.64 -22.09 41.58
CA ARG A 12 30.00 -23.23 40.74
C ARG A 12 29.33 -24.48 41.31
N ILE A 13 28.84 -25.37 40.44
CA ILE A 13 28.79 -26.84 40.62
C ILE A 13 28.95 -27.40 39.18
N VAL A 14 30.08 -27.93 38.73
CA VAL A 14 30.81 -29.21 38.98
C VAL A 14 30.20 -30.43 38.26
N GLY A 15 31.04 -31.08 37.44
CA GLY A 15 30.99 -32.50 37.01
C GLY A 15 30.37 -32.72 35.62
N GLY A 16 30.96 -33.44 34.67
CA GLY A 16 32.15 -34.31 34.65
C GLY A 16 32.35 -34.88 33.23
N VAL A 17 33.53 -35.46 33.01
CA VAL A 17 34.22 -35.76 31.74
C VAL A 17 33.94 -37.19 31.23
N SER A 18 34.02 -37.42 29.91
CA SER A 18 34.68 -38.56 29.21
C SER A 18 34.52 -38.38 27.69
N VAL A 19 35.54 -38.13 26.84
CA VAL A 19 36.77 -38.89 26.43
C VAL A 19 36.51 -39.94 25.34
N GLY A 20 37.25 -39.81 24.22
CA GLY A 20 37.48 -40.80 23.16
C GLY A 20 37.46 -40.15 21.76
N ALA A 21 38.52 -39.52 21.24
CA ALA A 21 39.85 -39.98 20.81
C ALA A 21 39.90 -40.72 19.44
N LEU A 22 40.58 -40.05 18.49
CA LEU A 22 41.43 -40.51 17.38
C LEU A 22 40.87 -41.36 16.22
N LEU A 23 41.08 -40.89 14.98
CA LEU A 23 42.15 -41.40 14.10
C LEU A 23 42.30 -40.59 12.80
N LEU A 24 43.56 -40.29 12.47
CA LEU A 24 44.08 -39.81 11.19
C LEU A 24 43.86 -40.83 10.07
N LEU A 25 43.70 -40.37 8.83
CA LEU A 25 44.36 -40.94 7.66
C LEU A 25 44.52 -39.89 6.55
N ALA A 26 45.71 -39.90 5.97
CA ALA A 26 46.21 -39.03 4.92
C ALA A 26 45.92 -39.59 3.51
N GLY A 27 46.08 -38.73 2.50
CA GLY A 27 46.25 -39.08 1.09
C GLY A 27 46.01 -37.84 0.21
N SER A 28 47.03 -37.06 -0.15
CA SER A 28 47.76 -37.12 -1.45
C SER A 28 46.80 -37.18 -2.65
N GLY A 29 46.79 -36.30 -3.65
CA GLY A 29 47.74 -35.34 -4.21
C GLY A 29 47.40 -35.22 -5.70
N GLY A 30 47.77 -34.13 -6.39
CA GLY A 30 47.70 -34.10 -7.86
C GLY A 30 47.38 -32.74 -8.48
N HIS A 31 48.45 -32.03 -8.85
CA HIS A 31 48.45 -30.90 -9.78
C HIS A 31 47.93 -31.25 -11.18
N ASN A 32 47.32 -30.29 -11.89
CA ASN A 32 47.88 -29.81 -13.16
C ASN A 32 47.19 -28.53 -13.66
N ALA A 33 48.01 -27.51 -13.89
CA ALA A 33 47.73 -26.37 -14.74
C ALA A 33 48.20 -26.70 -16.16
N TYR A 34 47.49 -26.23 -17.19
CA TYR A 34 48.08 -26.02 -18.51
C TYR A 34 47.41 -24.82 -19.20
N SER A 35 48.25 -23.86 -19.56
CA SER A 35 48.01 -22.75 -20.48
C SER A 35 48.28 -23.19 -21.93
N GLY A 36 47.65 -22.54 -22.91
CA GLY A 36 48.01 -22.69 -24.32
C GLY A 36 47.02 -22.07 -25.32
N ARG A 37 47.35 -20.89 -25.85
CA ARG A 37 46.99 -20.36 -27.19
C ARG A 37 48.26 -20.49 -28.09
N PRO A 38 48.31 -20.22 -29.43
CA PRO A 38 47.34 -19.60 -30.36
C PRO A 38 47.29 -20.21 -31.81
N VAL A 39 46.63 -19.48 -32.74
CA VAL A 39 46.85 -19.35 -34.22
C VAL A 39 46.02 -20.26 -35.17
N PHE A 40 45.14 -19.64 -35.98
CA PHE A 40 45.16 -19.66 -37.46
C PHE A 40 44.23 -18.57 -38.05
N SER A 41 44.64 -18.01 -39.19
CA SER A 41 44.10 -16.83 -39.87
C SER A 41 43.56 -17.18 -41.27
N LEU A 42 42.39 -16.59 -41.66
CA LEU A 42 41.93 -16.08 -42.99
C LEU A 42 41.89 -17.02 -44.23
N PRO A 43 41.09 -16.76 -45.32
CA PRO A 43 40.72 -15.44 -45.87
C PRO A 43 39.29 -15.19 -46.45
N LEU A 44 39.06 -13.89 -46.68
CA LEU A 44 38.21 -13.11 -47.62
C LEU A 44 37.26 -13.78 -48.64
N GLY A 45 36.05 -13.19 -48.78
CA GLY A 45 35.21 -13.24 -49.98
C GLY A 45 34.07 -12.20 -49.94
N LEU A 46 34.05 -11.29 -50.91
CA LEU A 46 33.10 -10.17 -51.13
C LEU A 46 31.71 -10.62 -51.64
N GLY A 47 30.64 -9.87 -51.30
CA GLY A 47 29.38 -9.84 -52.07
C GLY A 47 28.10 -9.56 -51.26
N ALA A 48 27.55 -8.35 -51.34
CA ALA A 48 26.18 -7.97 -50.90
C ALA A 48 25.09 -8.56 -51.86
N PRO A 49 23.76 -8.43 -51.64
CA PRO A 49 22.98 -7.76 -50.58
C PRO A 49 21.87 -8.61 -49.91
N PHE A 50 21.21 -8.03 -48.89
CA PHE A 50 20.04 -8.52 -48.12
C PHE A 50 18.89 -9.13 -48.98
N PRO A 51 18.10 -10.06 -48.41
CA PRO A 51 16.88 -9.64 -47.71
C PRO A 51 16.67 -10.26 -46.32
N LEU A 52 15.98 -9.46 -45.49
CA LEU A 52 15.34 -9.79 -44.23
C LEU A 52 14.51 -11.09 -44.32
N VAL A 53 14.78 -12.04 -43.43
CA VAL A 53 13.84 -12.71 -42.51
C VAL A 53 14.72 -13.68 -41.70
N ALA A 54 14.87 -13.44 -40.40
CA ALA A 54 15.37 -14.44 -39.47
C ALA A 54 14.53 -14.35 -38.21
N ASP A 55 13.63 -15.31 -38.08
CA ASP A 55 12.93 -15.64 -36.85
C ASP A 55 13.94 -15.71 -35.70
N SER A 56 13.86 -14.71 -34.82
CA SER A 56 14.51 -14.82 -33.51
C SER A 56 13.67 -15.80 -32.70
N PRO A 57 14.26 -16.88 -32.15
CA PRO A 57 13.50 -17.79 -31.31
C PRO A 57 12.98 -17.02 -30.10
N ALA A 58 11.66 -17.09 -29.88
CA ALA A 58 11.03 -16.56 -28.68
C ALA A 58 11.79 -17.07 -27.45
N PRO A 59 12.05 -16.21 -26.44
CA PRO A 59 12.69 -16.64 -25.21
C PRO A 59 11.84 -17.75 -24.55
N PRO A 60 12.46 -18.73 -23.87
CA PRO A 60 11.73 -19.82 -23.24
C PRO A 60 10.70 -19.26 -22.24
N PRO A 61 9.54 -19.93 -22.09
CA PRO A 61 8.50 -19.48 -21.17
C PRO A 61 9.07 -19.36 -19.75
N PHE A 62 8.80 -18.23 -19.10
CA PHE A 62 9.20 -17.97 -17.71
C PHE A 62 8.60 -19.05 -16.78
N PRO A 63 9.39 -19.63 -15.85
CA PRO A 63 8.92 -20.69 -14.96
C PRO A 63 8.16 -20.09 -13.77
N PHE A 64 7.03 -19.41 -14.02
CA PHE A 64 6.06 -19.05 -12.99
C PHE A 64 4.65 -19.03 -13.59
N ALA A 65 4.26 -20.17 -14.17
CA ALA A 65 2.86 -20.55 -14.23
C ALA A 65 2.55 -21.32 -12.94
N ALA A 66 2.24 -20.60 -11.87
CA ALA A 66 1.54 -21.20 -10.74
C ALA A 66 0.08 -20.78 -10.85
N ASP A 67 -0.75 -21.69 -11.36
CA ASP A 67 -2.16 -21.70 -11.03
C ASP A 67 -2.27 -21.80 -9.51
N PHE A 68 -3.04 -20.89 -8.90
CA PHE A 68 -3.32 -20.90 -7.48
C PHE A 68 -4.19 -22.11 -7.12
N SER A 69 -3.57 -23.28 -6.93
CA SER A 69 -4.17 -24.39 -6.19
C SER A 69 -3.72 -24.29 -4.73
N PRO A 70 -4.65 -24.11 -3.76
CA PRO A 70 -4.29 -24.20 -2.35
C PRO A 70 -3.86 -25.63 -2.01
N SER A 71 -2.73 -25.77 -1.31
CA SER A 71 -2.26 -27.05 -0.78
C SER A 71 -3.36 -27.73 0.06
N PRO A 72 -3.58 -29.06 -0.08
CA PRO A 72 -4.65 -29.73 0.63
C PRO A 72 -4.34 -29.79 2.13
N SER A 73 -5.27 -29.27 2.94
CA SER A 73 -5.27 -29.47 4.39
C SER A 73 -5.67 -30.93 4.71
N PRO A 74 -5.16 -31.54 5.79
CA PRO A 74 -5.45 -32.94 6.10
C PRO A 74 -6.93 -33.14 6.41
N SER A 75 -7.53 -34.12 5.74
CA SER A 75 -8.91 -34.56 5.89
C SER A 75 -9.23 -35.05 7.30
N PRO A 76 -10.29 -34.56 7.96
CA PRO A 76 -10.93 -35.29 9.04
C PRO A 76 -11.93 -36.28 8.44
N GLN A 77 -11.59 -37.56 8.51
CA GLN A 77 -12.57 -38.64 8.41
C GLN A 77 -13.49 -38.56 9.64
N SER A 78 -14.76 -38.24 9.45
CA SER A 78 -15.82 -38.85 10.27
C SER A 78 -17.13 -38.94 9.49
N GLN A 79 -17.72 -40.11 9.60
CA GLN A 79 -18.94 -40.56 8.96
C GLN A 79 -20.15 -39.74 9.43
N TYR A 80 -20.99 -39.25 8.52
CA TYR A 80 -22.44 -39.15 8.76
C TYR A 80 -23.20 -39.30 7.42
N SER A 81 -24.19 -40.19 7.45
CA SER A 81 -25.05 -40.67 6.36
C SER A 81 -25.98 -39.59 5.77
N PRO A 82 -26.52 -39.79 4.55
CA PRO A 82 -27.28 -38.77 3.84
C PRO A 82 -28.74 -38.74 4.31
N PHE A 83 -29.22 -37.57 4.76
CA PHE A 83 -30.65 -37.30 4.83
C PHE A 83 -31.09 -36.48 3.61
N ARG A 84 -32.09 -37.02 2.91
CA ARG A 84 -32.68 -36.50 1.68
C ARG A 84 -33.37 -35.16 1.89
N LEU A 85 -33.32 -34.34 0.83
CA LEU A 85 -34.20 -33.22 0.57
C LEU A 85 -35.68 -33.63 0.63
N SER A 86 -36.49 -32.78 1.25
CA SER A 86 -37.88 -32.57 0.86
C SER A 86 -38.10 -31.08 0.66
N ASP A 87 -38.42 -30.72 -0.59
CA ASP A 87 -39.12 -29.50 -0.96
C ASP A 87 -40.35 -29.32 -0.08
N ASP A 88 -40.44 -28.19 0.62
CA ASP A 88 -41.62 -27.32 0.67
C ASP A 88 -41.41 -26.22 1.73
N SER A 89 -41.27 -24.98 1.26
CA SER A 89 -41.82 -23.74 1.85
C SER A 89 -40.94 -22.52 1.58
N LEU A 90 -40.82 -22.16 0.30
CA LEU A 90 -40.61 -20.79 -0.13
C LEU A 90 -41.94 -20.04 0.08
N ALA A 91 -42.13 -19.43 1.26
CA ALA A 91 -42.92 -18.21 1.50
C ALA A 91 -43.25 -18.07 2.99
N ARG A 92 -43.12 -16.84 3.48
CA ARG A 92 -43.46 -16.35 4.83
C ARG A 92 -42.46 -16.68 5.94
N ARG A 93 -41.60 -15.70 6.21
CA ARG A 93 -41.36 -15.12 7.56
C ARG A 93 -40.50 -13.86 7.44
N LEU A 94 -41.11 -12.78 6.95
CA LEU A 94 -40.72 -11.43 7.39
C LEU A 94 -41.37 -11.23 8.76
N LEU A 95 -40.59 -11.35 9.83
CA LEU A 95 -40.95 -10.93 11.18
C LEU A 95 -39.90 -9.90 11.62
N PRO A 96 -40.31 -8.77 12.23
CA PRO A 96 -39.36 -7.80 12.76
C PRO A 96 -38.64 -8.44 13.95
N LEU A 97 -37.32 -8.60 13.83
CA LEU A 97 -36.47 -8.99 14.95
C LEU A 97 -36.50 -7.88 16.00
N ARG A 98 -37.33 -8.06 17.04
CA ARG A 98 -37.14 -7.38 18.32
C ARG A 98 -35.86 -7.92 18.95
N LEU A 99 -34.76 -7.20 18.73
CA LEU A 99 -33.54 -7.33 19.54
C LEU A 99 -33.94 -7.13 21.01
N ARG A 100 -33.62 -8.11 21.85
CA ARG A 100 -33.71 -7.99 23.31
C ARG A 100 -32.89 -6.77 23.73
N ALA A 101 -33.54 -5.83 24.42
CA ALA A 101 -32.89 -4.72 25.09
C ALA A 101 -32.07 -5.24 26.29
N GLY A 102 -30.88 -5.76 26.03
CA GLY A 102 -29.77 -5.69 26.96
C GLY A 102 -29.10 -4.34 26.75
N HIS A 103 -28.86 -3.59 27.82
CA HIS A 103 -28.15 -2.31 27.77
C HIS A 103 -26.68 -2.55 27.37
N SER A 104 -26.41 -2.67 26.07
CA SER A 104 -25.09 -2.36 25.50
C SER A 104 -25.09 -0.85 25.21
N PRO A 105 -24.13 -0.05 25.70
CA PRO A 105 -24.02 1.33 25.24
C PRO A 105 -23.85 1.32 23.70
N PRO A 106 -24.43 2.30 22.98
CA PRO A 106 -24.22 2.39 21.53
C PRO A 106 -22.71 2.43 21.25
N PRO A 107 -22.23 1.81 20.15
CA PRO A 107 -20.83 1.87 19.78
C PRO A 107 -20.41 3.33 19.73
N GLN A 108 -19.54 3.71 20.67
CA GLN A 108 -19.04 5.06 20.84
C GLN A 108 -18.49 5.52 19.48
N GLU A 109 -18.96 6.65 18.98
CA GLU A 109 -18.44 7.22 17.74
C GLU A 109 -16.98 7.57 17.99
N ALA A 110 -16.09 6.74 17.46
CA ALA A 110 -14.68 7.03 17.51
C ALA A 110 -14.42 8.13 16.50
N ASP A 111 -13.84 9.21 16.97
CA ASP A 111 -13.29 10.33 16.22
C ASP A 111 -11.76 10.37 16.34
N ALA A 112 -11.18 9.50 17.17
CA ALA A 112 -9.74 9.37 17.37
C ALA A 112 -9.27 7.92 17.44
N VAL A 113 -8.05 7.68 16.93
CA VAL A 113 -7.39 6.37 16.93
C VAL A 113 -5.93 6.52 17.31
N LEU A 114 -5.47 5.73 18.28
CA LEU A 114 -4.05 5.52 18.57
C LEU A 114 -3.44 4.64 17.47
N LEU A 115 -2.60 5.25 16.64
CA LEU A 115 -1.77 4.60 15.64
C LEU A 115 -0.48 4.04 16.29
N PRO A 116 0.27 3.20 15.56
CA PRO A 116 1.66 2.87 15.93
C PRO A 116 2.52 4.13 16.09
N ASP A 117 3.73 3.97 16.65
CA ASP A 117 4.67 5.08 16.91
C ASP A 117 4.17 6.17 17.89
N GLN A 118 3.15 5.85 18.70
CA GLN A 118 2.56 6.78 19.68
C GLN A 118 1.96 8.03 19.02
N GLU A 119 1.39 7.85 17.83
CA GLU A 119 0.65 8.88 17.11
C GLU A 119 -0.85 8.70 17.35
N VAL A 120 -1.59 9.79 17.52
CA VAL A 120 -3.05 9.80 17.61
C VAL A 120 -3.60 10.50 16.38
N LEU A 121 -4.38 9.76 15.58
CA LEU A 121 -5.20 10.30 14.52
C LEU A 121 -6.46 10.89 15.12
N VAL A 122 -6.80 12.12 14.76
CA VAL A 122 -8.01 12.83 15.18
C VAL A 122 -8.74 13.33 13.95
N LEU A 123 -10.06 13.16 13.92
CA LEU A 123 -10.94 13.64 12.86
C LEU A 123 -11.73 14.84 13.35
N ASP A 124 -11.82 15.86 12.49
CA ASP A 124 -12.54 17.08 12.78
C ASP A 124 -13.35 17.53 11.55
N ASP A 125 -14.50 18.15 11.79
CA ASP A 125 -15.36 18.70 10.74
C ASP A 125 -15.08 20.18 10.44
N THR A 126 -14.33 20.86 11.31
CA THR A 126 -14.00 22.27 11.14
C THR A 126 -12.89 22.51 10.13
N GLU A 127 -13.01 23.58 9.34
CA GLU A 127 -11.96 23.97 8.39
C GLU A 127 -10.68 24.37 9.12
N PRO A 128 -9.49 23.94 8.65
CA PRO A 128 -8.23 24.35 9.25
C PRO A 128 -8.03 25.86 9.09
N THR A 129 -8.10 26.61 10.20
CA THR A 129 -7.92 28.07 10.24
C THR A 129 -6.51 28.49 10.62
N GLY A 130 -5.57 27.56 10.81
CA GLY A 130 -4.19 27.83 11.19
C GLY A 130 -3.58 26.68 11.98
N ASP A 131 -2.65 27.01 12.88
CA ASP A 131 -2.04 26.04 13.76
C ASP A 131 -3.08 25.45 14.73
N ALA A 132 -2.98 24.14 14.94
CA ALA A 132 -3.82 23.39 15.86
C ALA A 132 -2.96 22.60 16.85
N ILE A 133 -3.52 22.32 18.03
CA ILE A 133 -2.90 21.50 19.07
C ILE A 133 -3.86 20.43 19.56
N CYS A 134 -3.34 19.26 19.92
CA CYS A 134 -4.07 18.25 20.67
C CYS A 134 -3.81 18.44 22.16
N ALA A 135 -4.87 18.62 22.95
CA ALA A 135 -4.83 18.60 24.40
C ALA A 135 -5.21 17.21 24.92
N PHE A 136 -4.32 16.60 25.70
CA PHE A 136 -4.46 15.25 26.25
C PHE A 136 -4.89 15.29 27.72
N GLN A 137 -5.40 14.16 28.22
CA GLN A 137 -5.68 14.01 29.64
C GLN A 137 -4.43 14.23 30.50
N GLY A 138 -4.61 14.86 31.65
CA GLY A 138 -3.50 15.28 32.51
C GLY A 138 -2.83 16.60 32.09
N GLY A 139 -3.38 17.33 31.10
CA GLY A 139 -2.96 18.68 30.73
C GLY A 139 -1.76 18.76 29.79
N ALA A 140 -1.23 17.62 29.33
CA ALA A 140 -0.18 17.59 28.30
C ALA A 140 -0.76 17.97 26.93
N SER A 141 0.06 18.54 26.04
CA SER A 141 -0.35 18.89 24.69
C SER A 141 0.75 18.61 23.66
N SER A 142 0.35 18.46 22.40
CA SER A 142 1.26 18.36 21.26
C SER A 142 0.74 19.16 20.07
N PRO A 143 1.60 19.63 19.16
CA PRO A 143 1.16 20.16 17.87
C PRO A 143 0.31 19.12 17.11
N ALA A 144 -0.73 19.59 16.44
CA ALA A 144 -1.57 18.80 15.55
C ALA A 144 -1.17 19.07 14.10
N ARG A 145 -0.72 18.03 13.40
CA ARG A 145 -0.28 18.14 12.01
C ARG A 145 -1.41 17.71 11.07
N PRO A 146 -1.86 18.57 10.14
CA PRO A 146 -2.91 18.19 9.19
C PRO A 146 -2.38 17.15 8.20
N LEU A 147 -3.24 16.18 7.86
CA LEU A 147 -3.01 15.17 6.82
C LEU A 147 -3.92 15.35 5.59
N GLY A 148 -4.92 16.23 5.69
CA GLY A 148 -5.92 16.47 4.65
C GLY A 148 -7.27 15.82 4.96
N ARG A 149 -8.19 15.84 3.98
CA ARG A 149 -9.54 15.28 4.15
C ARG A 149 -9.57 13.79 3.82
N LEU A 150 -10.18 13.01 4.70
CA LEU A 150 -10.42 11.59 4.41
C LEU A 150 -11.48 11.44 3.30
N PRO A 151 -11.31 10.50 2.35
CA PRO A 151 -12.14 10.41 1.15
C PRO A 151 -13.64 10.25 1.41
N ALA A 152 -14.01 9.37 2.35
CA ALA A 152 -15.40 8.99 2.55
C ALA A 152 -16.16 9.94 3.47
N SER A 153 -15.53 10.29 4.60
CA SER A 153 -16.15 11.11 5.63
C SER A 153 -16.14 12.60 5.27
N GLY A 154 -15.19 13.02 4.44
CA GLY A 154 -14.90 14.42 4.13
C GLY A 154 -14.34 15.21 5.33
N LEU A 155 -14.08 14.54 6.45
CA LEU A 155 -13.53 15.14 7.66
C LEU A 155 -12.04 15.43 7.47
N HIS A 156 -11.58 16.52 8.05
CA HIS A 156 -10.17 16.82 8.17
C HIS A 156 -9.53 15.85 9.16
N SER A 157 -8.34 15.37 8.80
CA SER A 157 -7.58 14.45 9.64
C SER A 157 -6.29 15.12 10.12
N TYR A 158 -5.99 14.89 11.39
CA TYR A 158 -4.82 15.43 12.07
C TYR A 158 -4.08 14.29 12.77
N VAL A 159 -2.76 14.38 12.83
CA VAL A 159 -1.93 13.50 13.66
C VAL A 159 -1.22 14.30 14.73
N CYS A 160 -1.28 13.78 15.95
CA CYS A 160 -0.69 14.33 17.15
C CYS A 160 0.21 13.30 17.81
N ARG A 161 1.38 13.71 18.32
CA ARG A 161 2.26 12.79 19.07
C ARG A 161 1.78 12.68 20.50
N LEU A 162 1.51 11.47 20.97
CA LEU A 162 1.10 11.20 22.36
C LEU A 162 2.26 11.50 23.33
N PRO A 163 2.17 12.53 24.18
CA PRO A 163 3.26 12.94 25.08
C PRO A 163 3.53 11.88 26.15
N GLU A 164 4.78 11.72 26.59
CA GLU A 164 5.18 10.75 27.62
C GLU A 164 4.31 10.78 28.90
N PRO A 165 3.94 11.95 29.46
CA PRO A 165 3.07 11.99 30.63
C PRO A 165 1.71 11.32 30.36
N ALA A 166 1.15 11.50 29.17
CA ALA A 166 -0.13 10.94 28.76
C ALA A 166 -0.06 9.42 28.50
N GLN A 167 1.12 8.87 28.23
CA GLN A 167 1.31 7.42 28.00
C GLN A 167 1.17 6.58 29.27
N SER A 168 1.34 7.19 30.44
CA SER A 168 1.30 6.50 31.74
C SER A 168 -0.11 6.08 32.18
N PHE A 169 -1.14 6.63 31.54
CA PHE A 169 -2.51 6.33 31.90
C PHE A 169 -2.97 4.97 31.35
N GLN A 170 -3.64 4.19 32.20
CA GLN A 170 -4.14 2.86 31.83
C GLN A 170 -5.25 2.90 30.77
N GLN A 171 -6.10 3.93 30.80
CA GLN A 171 -7.13 4.17 29.79
C GLN A 171 -6.83 5.50 29.11
N LEU A 172 -6.46 5.44 27.84
CA LEU A 172 -6.24 6.62 27.03
C LEU A 172 -7.59 7.16 26.53
N GLN A 173 -7.76 8.47 26.65
CA GLN A 173 -8.92 9.19 26.14
C GLN A 173 -8.55 9.91 24.84
N ALA A 174 -9.55 10.10 23.98
CA ALA A 174 -9.39 10.92 22.79
C ALA A 174 -8.96 12.36 23.18
N PRO A 175 -7.92 12.93 22.54
CA PRO A 175 -7.51 14.30 22.81
C PRO A 175 -8.52 15.31 22.25
N LEU A 176 -8.57 16.49 22.84
CA LEU A 176 -9.34 17.61 22.31
C LEU A 176 -8.47 18.37 21.29
N LEU A 177 -8.96 18.51 20.05
CA LEU A 177 -8.34 19.36 19.05
C LEU A 177 -8.70 20.82 19.30
N LEU A 178 -7.70 21.68 19.43
CA LEU A 178 -7.86 23.12 19.68
C LEU A 178 -7.22 23.92 18.54
N HIS A 179 -8.01 24.77 17.89
CA HIS A 179 -7.55 25.66 16.82
C HIS A 179 -7.16 27.03 17.37
N SER A 180 -6.06 27.59 16.89
CA SER A 180 -5.46 28.87 17.38
C SER A 180 -6.43 30.07 17.41
N SER A 181 -7.43 30.13 16.53
CA SER A 181 -8.46 31.18 16.51
C SER A 181 -9.49 31.10 17.65
N THR A 182 -9.57 29.99 18.39
CA THR A 182 -10.43 29.83 19.57
C THR A 182 -9.78 30.34 20.87
N SER A 183 -8.51 30.74 20.81
CA SER A 183 -7.74 31.21 21.98
C SER A 183 -8.31 32.47 22.64
N SER A 184 -9.03 33.33 21.92
CA SER A 184 -9.66 34.51 22.52
C SER A 184 -10.83 34.19 23.46
N ALA A 185 -11.47 33.01 23.32
CA ALA A 185 -12.57 32.59 24.19
C ALA A 185 -12.08 31.59 25.27
N ALA A 186 -11.08 30.76 24.96
CA ALA A 186 -10.53 29.78 25.89
C ALA A 186 -9.58 30.39 26.94
N ALA A 187 -8.88 31.49 26.62
CA ALA A 187 -7.99 32.18 27.57
C ALA A 187 -8.73 33.00 28.65
N ALA A 188 -10.05 33.15 28.53
CA ALA A 188 -10.91 33.79 29.53
C ALA A 188 -11.51 32.79 30.55
N ALA A 189 -11.30 31.49 30.35
CA ALA A 189 -11.70 30.46 31.31
C ALA A 189 -10.58 30.23 32.33
N LEU A 190 -10.89 30.42 33.62
CA LEU A 190 -9.96 30.23 34.75
C LEU A 190 -9.50 28.78 34.93
N ASP A 191 -10.09 27.83 34.19
CA ASP A 191 -9.69 26.43 34.11
C ASP A 191 -9.62 26.00 32.64
N PRO A 192 -8.53 25.35 32.17
CA PRO A 192 -8.51 24.72 30.86
C PRO A 192 -9.64 23.69 30.80
N PRO A 193 -10.37 23.56 29.67
CA PRO A 193 -11.43 22.57 29.56
C PRO A 193 -10.82 21.19 29.84
N SER A 194 -11.21 20.61 30.98
CA SER A 194 -10.92 19.22 31.26
C SER A 194 -11.55 18.39 30.13
N PRO A 195 -10.83 17.43 29.54
CA PRO A 195 -11.39 16.59 28.50
C PRO A 195 -12.66 15.96 29.05
N SER A 196 -13.78 16.16 28.35
CA SER A 196 -15.08 15.60 28.70
C SER A 196 -14.89 14.13 29.11
N PRO A 197 -15.43 13.68 30.25
CA PRO A 197 -15.30 12.28 30.62
C PRO A 197 -16.01 11.43 29.57
N GLY A 198 -15.27 10.61 28.83
CA GLY A 198 -15.83 9.34 28.36
C GLY A 198 -15.42 8.76 27.01
N ARG A 199 -14.78 9.46 26.05
CA ARG A 199 -14.48 8.84 24.74
C ARG A 199 -13.19 8.02 24.78
N ALA A 200 -13.33 6.71 24.83
CA ALA A 200 -12.21 5.78 24.83
C ALA A 200 -11.45 5.88 23.49
N LEU A 201 -10.13 5.96 23.57
CA LEU A 201 -9.27 5.99 22.39
C LEU A 201 -9.15 4.59 21.80
N LEU A 202 -9.58 4.39 20.55
CA LEU A 202 -9.40 3.11 19.86
C LEU A 202 -7.92 2.86 19.57
N ASN A 203 -7.45 1.64 19.77
CA ASN A 203 -6.08 1.26 19.51
C ASN A 203 -5.95 0.50 18.19
N TRP A 204 -5.31 1.12 17.20
CA TRP A 204 -5.09 0.53 15.88
C TRP A 204 -4.39 -0.82 15.93
N SER A 205 -3.51 -1.04 16.91
CA SER A 205 -2.73 -2.28 16.99
C SER A 205 -3.57 -3.45 17.50
N SER A 206 -4.32 -3.26 18.59
CA SER A 206 -5.08 -4.33 19.24
C SER A 206 -6.50 -4.49 18.72
N ASP A 207 -7.15 -3.41 18.31
CA ASP A 207 -8.61 -3.41 18.17
C ASP A 207 -9.03 -3.76 16.74
N PRO A 208 -10.17 -4.45 16.57
CA PRO A 208 -10.87 -4.52 15.29
C PRO A 208 -11.53 -3.18 15.01
N ILE A 209 -11.29 -2.59 13.83
CA ILE A 209 -11.77 -1.24 13.50
C ILE A 209 -12.24 -1.21 12.05
N VAL A 210 -13.41 -0.61 11.80
CA VAL A 210 -13.84 -0.19 10.48
C VAL A 210 -13.34 1.24 10.27
N PHE A 211 -12.39 1.43 9.37
CA PHE A 211 -11.60 2.66 9.30
C PHE A 211 -11.99 3.58 8.14
N ASP A 212 -12.55 3.03 7.06
CA ASP A 212 -12.99 3.84 5.93
C ASP A 212 -14.13 3.16 5.14
N SER A 213 -14.75 3.89 4.22
CA SER A 213 -15.73 3.34 3.28
C SER A 213 -15.66 4.00 1.90
N ALA A 214 -16.31 3.43 0.89
CA ALA A 214 -16.51 4.11 -0.39
C ALA A 214 -17.85 3.72 -0.99
N LEU A 215 -18.65 4.70 -1.41
CA LEU A 215 -19.86 4.47 -2.17
C LEU A 215 -19.49 4.29 -3.65
N LEU A 216 -19.91 3.18 -4.24
CA LEU A 216 -19.69 2.91 -5.67
C LEU A 216 -20.89 3.41 -6.50
N ASP A 217 -20.67 3.65 -7.78
CA ASP A 217 -21.72 4.11 -8.72
C ASP A 217 -22.93 3.16 -8.78
N GLY A 218 -22.70 1.85 -8.59
CA GLY A 218 -23.76 0.83 -8.50
C GLY A 218 -24.57 0.84 -7.20
N GLY A 219 -24.24 1.73 -6.26
CA GLY A 219 -24.90 1.88 -4.96
C GLY A 219 -24.36 1.00 -3.85
N ASP A 220 -23.55 -0.01 -4.16
CA ASP A 220 -22.82 -0.81 -3.18
C ASP A 220 -21.83 0.06 -2.39
N VAL A 221 -21.59 -0.33 -1.15
CA VAL A 221 -20.65 0.35 -0.25
C VAL A 221 -19.48 -0.59 0.03
N LEU A 222 -18.27 -0.17 -0.32
CA LEU A 222 -17.05 -0.80 0.17
C LEU A 222 -16.81 -0.33 1.61
N VAL A 223 -16.50 -1.27 2.48
CA VAL A 223 -16.23 -1.06 3.90
C VAL A 223 -14.85 -1.61 4.19
N PHE A 224 -13.94 -0.72 4.59
CA PHE A 224 -12.55 -1.05 4.86
C PHE A 224 -12.34 -1.27 6.35
N ALA A 225 -11.84 -2.45 6.73
CA ALA A 225 -11.76 -2.84 8.12
C ALA A 225 -10.54 -3.72 8.46
N LYS A 226 -10.01 -3.52 9.66
CA LYS A 226 -8.93 -4.30 10.27
C LYS A 226 -9.52 -5.31 11.26
N GLY A 227 -8.97 -6.53 11.30
CA GLY A 227 -9.38 -7.57 12.25
C GLY A 227 -10.52 -8.47 11.77
N ILE A 228 -10.69 -8.60 10.44
CA ILE A 228 -11.78 -9.37 9.83
C ILE A 228 -11.44 -10.87 9.65
N SER A 229 -10.15 -11.23 9.53
CA SER A 229 -9.65 -12.49 8.93
C SER A 229 -10.07 -13.83 9.58
N ARG A 230 -11.04 -13.85 10.49
CA ARG A 230 -11.62 -15.05 11.13
C ARG A 230 -13.14 -14.99 11.31
N ARG A 231 -13.81 -13.97 10.78
CA ARG A 231 -15.24 -13.72 10.98
C ARG A 231 -16.05 -14.26 9.80
N GLN A 232 -16.94 -15.21 10.06
CA GLN A 232 -17.93 -15.68 9.07
C GLN A 232 -19.29 -15.03 9.31
N GLY A 233 -20.13 -14.96 8.28
CA GLY A 233 -21.49 -14.43 8.41
C GLY A 233 -21.55 -12.92 8.68
N LEU A 234 -20.56 -12.16 8.20
CA LEU A 234 -20.48 -10.71 8.38
C LEU A 234 -21.74 -10.00 7.89
N GLN A 235 -22.26 -9.14 8.75
CA GLN A 235 -23.38 -8.25 8.48
C GLN A 235 -22.88 -6.82 8.37
N CYS A 236 -23.35 -6.11 7.35
CA CYS A 236 -23.19 -4.69 7.18
C CYS A 236 -24.34 -3.97 7.91
N LEU A 237 -23.98 -3.09 8.82
CA LEU A 237 -24.87 -2.41 9.74
C LEU A 237 -24.86 -0.92 9.43
N TYR A 238 -26.01 -0.35 9.13
CA TYR A 238 -26.17 1.04 8.72
C TYR A 238 -26.91 1.84 9.78
N ARG A 239 -26.43 3.05 10.06
CA ARG A 239 -27.08 4.04 10.92
C ARG A 239 -26.93 5.43 10.32
N TYR A 240 -27.86 6.32 10.64
CA TYR A 240 -27.68 7.75 10.39
C TYR A 240 -26.59 8.29 11.31
N SER A 241 -25.71 9.17 10.81
CA SER A 241 -24.67 9.76 11.66
C SER A 241 -25.19 10.87 12.59
N ASP A 242 -26.36 11.43 12.29
CA ASP A 242 -27.01 12.49 13.09
C ASP A 242 -28.12 11.96 14.02
N GLY A 243 -28.42 10.65 13.93
CA GLY A 243 -29.51 10.02 14.65
C GLY A 243 -29.08 9.39 15.97
N ALA A 244 -29.98 9.40 16.95
CA ALA A 244 -29.82 8.72 18.24
C ALA A 244 -29.72 7.19 18.05
N GLY A 245 -28.53 6.68 17.70
CA GLY A 245 -28.12 5.28 17.76
C GLY A 245 -28.99 4.24 17.04
N THR A 246 -30.00 4.64 16.27
CA THR A 246 -31.02 3.73 15.76
C THR A 246 -30.51 3.05 14.49
N MET A 247 -30.45 1.72 14.53
CA MET A 247 -30.07 0.90 13.38
C MET A 247 -31.08 1.08 12.24
N LEU A 248 -30.60 1.50 11.08
CA LEU A 248 -31.40 1.72 9.88
C LEU A 248 -31.64 0.41 9.12
N ALA A 249 -30.57 -0.36 8.94
CA ALA A 249 -30.60 -1.61 8.21
C ALA A 249 -29.44 -2.52 8.62
N SER A 250 -29.68 -3.82 8.52
CA SER A 250 -28.66 -4.85 8.60
C SER A 250 -28.80 -5.74 7.38
N THR A 251 -27.70 -5.97 6.68
CA THR A 251 -27.67 -6.76 5.44
C THR A 251 -26.45 -7.68 5.45
N PRO A 252 -26.55 -8.92 4.94
CA PRO A 252 -25.37 -9.76 4.76
C PRO A 252 -24.35 -9.11 3.82
N ALA A 253 -23.07 -9.20 4.15
CA ALA A 253 -22.01 -8.77 3.25
C ALA A 253 -22.02 -9.61 1.97
N ILE A 254 -21.81 -8.96 0.81
CA ILE A 254 -21.73 -9.62 -0.50
C ILE A 254 -20.43 -10.44 -0.59
N SER A 255 -19.33 -9.83 -0.16
CA SER A 255 -18.01 -10.46 -0.12
C SER A 255 -17.15 -9.80 0.95
N SER A 256 -16.19 -10.54 1.51
CA SER A 256 -15.18 -9.98 2.40
C SER A 256 -13.84 -10.64 2.11
N VAL A 257 -12.89 -9.87 1.59
CA VAL A 257 -11.56 -10.33 1.17
C VAL A 257 -10.52 -9.32 1.62
N GLN A 258 -9.45 -9.79 2.27
CA GLN A 258 -8.43 -8.94 2.88
C GLN A 258 -9.06 -7.94 3.87
N GLN A 259 -8.79 -6.64 3.74
CA GLN A 259 -9.44 -5.59 4.54
C GLN A 259 -10.71 -5.02 3.88
N VAL A 260 -11.20 -5.60 2.79
CA VAL A 260 -12.28 -5.03 1.98
C VAL A 260 -13.54 -5.89 2.12
N THR A 261 -14.61 -5.28 2.62
CA THR A 261 -15.93 -5.90 2.66
C THR A 261 -16.87 -5.13 1.75
N ARG A 262 -17.53 -5.82 0.81
CA ARG A 262 -18.52 -5.24 -0.08
C ARG A 262 -19.90 -5.43 0.51
N CYS A 263 -20.61 -4.34 0.71
CA CYS A 263 -21.93 -4.33 1.31
C CYS A 263 -22.99 -3.80 0.32
N PRO A 264 -24.21 -4.35 0.32
CA PRO A 264 -25.31 -3.83 -0.49
C PRO A 264 -25.65 -2.38 -0.10
N SER A 265 -26.30 -1.63 -1.00
CA SER A 265 -26.82 -0.31 -0.64
C SER A 265 -27.87 -0.40 0.50
N PRO A 266 -27.92 0.56 1.44
CA PRO A 266 -28.97 0.54 2.46
C PRO A 266 -30.35 0.73 1.82
N PRO A 267 -31.38 -0.04 2.26
CA PRO A 267 -32.68 -0.18 1.58
C PRO A 267 -33.62 1.04 1.65
N THR A 268 -33.29 2.11 2.38
CA THR A 268 -34.22 3.23 2.64
C THR A 268 -34.03 4.43 1.71
N PRO A 269 -35.14 5.06 1.26
CA PRO A 269 -35.10 6.23 0.40
C PRO A 269 -34.62 7.48 1.14
N VAL A 270 -33.89 8.31 0.41
CA VAL A 270 -33.39 9.63 0.82
C VAL A 270 -34.58 10.47 1.28
N LYS A 271 -34.52 11.03 2.50
CA LYS A 271 -35.48 12.08 2.88
C LYS A 271 -35.29 13.24 1.90
N SER A 272 -36.33 13.64 1.19
CA SER A 272 -36.28 14.76 0.24
C SER A 272 -35.71 16.01 0.93
N GLY A 273 -34.59 16.52 0.42
CA GLY A 273 -34.06 17.85 0.79
C GLY A 273 -32.77 17.91 1.60
N GLY A 274 -31.99 16.82 1.78
CA GLY A 274 -30.70 16.90 2.47
C GLY A 274 -29.68 15.81 2.14
N SER A 275 -28.39 16.17 2.14
CA SER A 275 -27.27 15.22 2.10
C SER A 275 -27.32 14.34 3.34
N THR A 276 -27.65 13.06 3.17
CA THR A 276 -27.73 12.11 4.28
C THR A 276 -26.38 11.43 4.46
N LYS A 277 -25.75 11.65 5.62
CA LYS A 277 -24.52 10.98 6.02
C LYS A 277 -24.87 9.71 6.79
N PHE A 278 -24.37 8.59 6.31
CA PHE A 278 -24.55 7.28 6.92
C PHE A 278 -23.23 6.85 7.57
N LEU A 279 -23.33 6.22 8.73
CA LEU A 279 -22.24 5.45 9.32
C LEU A 279 -22.49 3.98 9.03
N VAL A 280 -21.47 3.30 8.51
CA VAL A 280 -21.48 1.86 8.22
C VAL A 280 -20.50 1.14 9.13
N THR A 281 -20.91 0.01 9.69
CA THR A 281 -20.02 -0.87 10.43
C THR A 281 -20.25 -2.33 10.07
N LEU A 282 -19.34 -3.19 10.52
CA LEU A 282 -19.39 -4.64 10.35
C LEU A 282 -19.66 -5.30 11.69
N GLY A 283 -20.48 -6.35 11.68
CA GLY A 283 -20.75 -7.17 12.86
C GLY A 283 -20.96 -8.63 12.48
N VAL A 284 -20.92 -9.49 13.49
CA VAL A 284 -21.33 -10.90 13.39
C VAL A 284 -22.51 -11.09 14.35
N THR A 285 -23.49 -11.90 13.97
CA THR A 285 -24.66 -12.14 14.82
C THR A 285 -24.21 -12.70 16.19
N GLY A 286 -24.62 -12.04 17.28
CA GLY A 286 -24.27 -12.43 18.64
C GLY A 286 -22.97 -11.82 19.19
N GLU A 287 -22.26 -11.03 18.38
CA GLU A 287 -21.10 -10.23 18.80
C GLU A 287 -21.42 -8.74 18.74
N ASP A 288 -20.72 -7.95 19.54
CA ASP A 288 -20.78 -6.49 19.42
C ASP A 288 -20.23 -6.04 18.06
N PRO A 289 -20.89 -5.10 17.37
CA PRO A 289 -20.39 -4.52 16.13
C PRO A 289 -19.01 -3.89 16.31
N MET A 290 -18.19 -3.94 15.26
CA MET A 290 -16.90 -3.28 15.27
C MET A 290 -17.07 -1.76 15.45
N PRO A 291 -16.19 -1.11 16.24
CA PRO A 291 -16.06 0.35 16.20
C PRO A 291 -15.81 0.84 14.78
N SER A 292 -16.44 1.96 14.41
CA SER A 292 -16.38 2.46 13.03
C SER A 292 -16.19 3.97 12.95
N LEU A 293 -15.25 4.36 12.09
CA LEU A 293 -15.02 5.71 11.58
C LEU A 293 -15.64 5.89 10.18
N ALA A 294 -16.05 4.78 9.55
CA ALA A 294 -16.47 4.76 8.17
C ALA A 294 -17.85 5.39 8.02
N THR A 295 -17.86 6.50 7.30
CA THR A 295 -19.07 7.21 6.92
C THR A 295 -19.06 7.47 5.43
N PHE A 296 -20.24 7.49 4.83
CA PHE A 296 -20.40 7.85 3.43
C PHE A 296 -21.62 8.74 3.27
N ARG A 297 -21.61 9.57 2.22
CA ARG A 297 -22.73 10.42 1.85
C ARG A 297 -23.36 9.90 0.58
N ARG A 298 -24.68 9.81 0.57
CA ARG A 298 -25.43 9.63 -0.68
C ARG A 298 -25.78 11.02 -1.20
N GLN A 299 -25.03 11.52 -2.16
CA GLN A 299 -25.44 12.70 -2.91
C GLN A 299 -26.48 12.26 -3.95
N GLN A 300 -27.51 13.08 -4.18
CA GLN A 300 -28.32 12.94 -5.37
C GLN A 300 -27.37 13.13 -6.56
N ALA A 301 -27.39 12.19 -7.52
CA ALA A 301 -26.66 12.37 -8.76
C ALA A 301 -27.18 13.66 -9.41
N GLU A 302 -26.37 14.72 -9.39
CA GLU A 302 -26.59 15.82 -10.32
C GLU A 302 -26.42 15.21 -11.71
N SER A 303 -27.45 15.33 -12.54
CA SER A 303 -27.43 14.85 -13.91
C SER A 303 -26.46 15.71 -14.73
N SER A 304 -25.16 15.55 -14.53
CA SER A 304 -24.20 16.04 -15.50
C SER A 304 -24.25 15.10 -16.70
N SER A 305 -24.86 15.57 -17.78
CA SER A 305 -25.05 14.85 -19.04
C SER A 305 -23.77 14.69 -19.86
N LEU A 306 -22.60 14.91 -19.25
CA LEU A 306 -21.29 14.75 -19.87
C LEU A 306 -20.68 13.47 -19.31
N THR A 307 -20.65 12.39 -20.10
CA THR A 307 -19.77 11.27 -19.81
C THR A 307 -18.35 11.80 -19.80
N PRO A 308 -17.65 11.84 -18.66
CA PRO A 308 -16.28 12.30 -18.63
C PRO A 308 -15.45 11.43 -19.56
N HIS A 309 -14.60 12.06 -20.38
CA HIS A 309 -13.64 11.30 -21.18
C HIS A 309 -12.72 10.54 -20.22
N LYS A 310 -12.71 9.21 -20.30
CA LYS A 310 -11.81 8.38 -19.48
C LYS A 310 -10.37 8.59 -19.90
N SER A 311 -9.49 8.79 -18.92
CA SER A 311 -8.05 8.68 -19.12
C SER A 311 -7.71 7.27 -19.59
N SER A 312 -6.82 7.15 -20.57
CA SER A 312 -6.42 5.86 -21.14
C SER A 312 -5.61 5.07 -20.11
N ILE A 313 -4.58 5.71 -19.55
CA ILE A 313 -3.72 5.13 -18.53
C ILE A 313 -3.63 6.05 -17.33
N CYS A 314 -4.00 5.53 -16.17
CA CYS A 314 -3.74 6.16 -14.88
C CYS A 314 -2.64 5.41 -14.13
N ALA A 315 -1.92 6.09 -13.23
CA ALA A 315 -1.01 5.43 -12.29
C ALA A 315 -1.52 5.58 -10.86
N CYS A 316 -1.46 4.51 -10.08
CA CYS A 316 -1.81 4.53 -8.68
C CYS A 316 -0.64 4.05 -7.82
N THR A 317 -0.31 4.85 -6.81
CA THR A 317 0.80 4.57 -5.88
C THR A 317 0.42 4.93 -4.45
N MET A 318 1.13 4.35 -3.49
CA MET A 318 1.00 4.68 -2.07
C MET A 318 2.38 4.86 -1.46
N GLY A 319 2.57 5.92 -0.68
CA GLY A 319 3.84 6.15 -0.03
C GLY A 319 3.79 7.16 1.10
N ARG A 320 4.85 7.16 1.91
CA ARG A 320 5.14 8.16 2.94
C ARG A 320 6.50 8.77 2.63
N ASN A 321 6.60 10.10 2.70
CA ASN A 321 7.82 10.86 2.45
C ASN A 321 8.43 10.62 1.06
N ILE A 322 7.59 10.71 0.03
CA ILE A 322 7.95 10.40 -1.36
C ILE A 322 8.36 11.62 -2.19
N SER A 323 8.41 12.82 -1.60
CA SER A 323 8.57 14.07 -2.36
C SER A 323 9.84 14.09 -3.23
N LYS A 324 10.95 13.52 -2.72
CA LYS A 324 12.21 13.48 -3.47
C LYS A 324 12.16 12.60 -4.74
N PHE A 325 11.26 11.63 -4.80
CA PHE A 325 11.11 10.74 -5.96
C PHE A 325 10.02 11.23 -6.92
N LEU A 326 9.01 11.91 -6.38
CA LEU A 326 7.75 12.15 -7.09
C LEU A 326 7.92 13.01 -8.35
N ARG A 327 8.77 14.05 -8.32
CA ARG A 327 8.98 14.93 -9.48
C ARG A 327 9.49 14.16 -10.69
N GLU A 328 10.60 13.44 -10.51
CA GLU A 328 11.21 12.60 -11.55
C GLU A 328 10.21 11.57 -12.07
N TRP A 329 9.55 10.84 -11.15
CA TRP A 329 8.61 9.79 -11.50
C TRP A 329 7.38 10.31 -12.26
N ALA A 330 6.76 11.40 -11.82
CA ALA A 330 5.54 11.92 -12.42
C ALA A 330 5.81 12.58 -13.78
N LEU A 331 6.89 13.35 -13.91
CA LEU A 331 7.27 13.97 -15.19
C LEU A 331 7.62 12.90 -16.24
N TYR A 332 8.40 11.89 -15.86
CA TYR A 332 8.75 10.79 -16.76
C TYR A 332 7.52 10.02 -17.23
N HIS A 333 6.67 9.57 -16.31
CA HIS A 333 5.49 8.75 -16.66
C HIS A 333 4.45 9.55 -17.46
N SER A 334 4.29 10.85 -17.18
CA SER A 334 3.42 11.74 -17.97
C SER A 334 3.91 11.85 -19.41
N ALA A 335 5.23 11.96 -19.60
CA ALA A 335 5.84 12.12 -20.92
C ALA A 335 5.72 10.87 -21.81
N ILE A 336 5.53 9.68 -21.22
CA ILE A 336 5.40 8.40 -21.96
C ILE A 336 3.95 7.92 -22.13
N GLY A 337 2.96 8.61 -21.55
CA GLY A 337 1.54 8.33 -21.77
C GLY A 337 0.68 8.04 -20.54
N VAL A 338 1.15 8.32 -19.32
CA VAL A 338 0.27 8.31 -18.13
C VAL A 338 -0.49 9.63 -18.05
N ASP A 339 -1.82 9.56 -18.08
CA ASP A 339 -2.70 10.72 -18.13
C ASP A 339 -3.01 11.32 -16.75
N GLN A 340 -3.13 10.47 -15.72
CA GLN A 340 -3.53 10.88 -14.38
C GLN A 340 -2.86 10.04 -13.30
N PHE A 341 -2.53 10.69 -12.18
CA PHE A 341 -1.84 10.09 -11.05
C PHE A 341 -2.71 10.13 -9.78
N PHE A 342 -2.83 9.00 -9.10
CA PHE A 342 -3.44 8.89 -7.78
C PHE A 342 -2.37 8.56 -6.76
N ILE A 343 -2.13 9.48 -5.84
CA ILE A 343 -1.10 9.38 -4.80
C ILE A 343 -1.78 9.17 -3.46
N TYR A 344 -1.72 7.95 -2.93
CA TYR A 344 -2.19 7.65 -1.58
C TYR A 344 -1.11 8.03 -0.58
N ASP A 345 -1.30 9.17 0.09
CA ASP A 345 -0.35 9.69 1.06
C ASP A 345 -0.56 9.02 2.42
N ASN A 346 0.43 8.21 2.83
CA ASN A 346 0.43 7.50 4.10
C ASN A 346 1.04 8.35 5.24
N GLY A 347 0.55 9.59 5.37
CA GLY A 347 0.94 10.50 6.44
C GLY A 347 2.35 11.09 6.27
N SER A 348 2.68 11.55 5.07
CA SER A 348 3.95 12.22 4.78
C SER A 348 4.20 13.42 5.68
N GLU A 349 5.47 13.61 6.04
CA GLU A 349 6.01 14.69 6.85
C GLU A 349 6.94 15.62 6.04
N ASP A 350 7.30 15.21 4.83
CA ASP A 350 8.01 16.06 3.87
C ASP A 350 7.05 17.01 3.14
N ASN A 351 7.58 17.87 2.26
CA ASN A 351 6.79 18.88 1.55
C ASN A 351 6.00 18.31 0.36
N LEU A 352 5.27 17.21 0.57
CA LEU A 352 4.52 16.52 -0.49
C LEU A 352 3.43 17.41 -1.08
N ALA A 353 2.65 18.07 -0.21
CA ALA A 353 1.57 18.96 -0.64
C ALA A 353 2.08 20.12 -1.52
N GLY A 354 3.16 20.78 -1.09
CA GLY A 354 3.78 21.86 -1.87
C GLY A 354 4.33 21.38 -3.21
N LEU A 355 4.98 20.20 -3.25
CA LEU A 355 5.48 19.63 -4.49
C LEU A 355 4.34 19.24 -5.44
N VAL A 356 3.28 18.60 -4.95
CA VAL A 356 2.11 18.23 -5.77
C VAL A 356 1.47 19.48 -6.36
N ALA A 357 1.30 20.56 -5.57
CA ALA A 357 0.78 21.82 -6.06
C ALA A 357 1.64 22.40 -7.21
N GLN A 358 2.97 22.31 -7.09
CA GLN A 358 3.87 22.72 -8.17
C GLN A 358 3.69 21.86 -9.42
N LEU A 359 3.62 20.54 -9.30
CA LEU A 359 3.43 19.62 -10.44
C LEU A 359 2.07 19.83 -11.13
N ILE A 360 1.02 20.10 -10.37
CA ILE A 360 -0.30 20.45 -10.93
C ILE A 360 -0.22 21.77 -11.70
N SER A 361 0.45 22.78 -11.13
CA SER A 361 0.65 24.07 -11.82
C SER A 361 1.46 23.93 -13.12
N SER A 362 2.32 22.91 -13.23
CA SER A 362 3.03 22.59 -14.48
C SER A 362 2.23 21.71 -15.45
N GLY A 363 0.94 21.50 -15.19
CA GLY A 363 0.01 20.81 -16.10
C GLY A 363 -0.15 19.31 -15.87
N LEU A 364 0.36 18.74 -14.77
CA LEU A 364 0.12 17.32 -14.45
C LEU A 364 -1.22 17.15 -13.74
N ASN A 365 -1.95 16.10 -14.11
CA ASN A 365 -3.18 15.72 -13.43
C ASN A 365 -2.89 14.77 -12.26
N ILE A 366 -2.81 15.31 -11.05
CA ILE A 366 -2.48 14.57 -9.83
C ILE A 366 -3.61 14.73 -8.81
N THR A 367 -4.06 13.61 -8.26
CA THR A 367 -4.97 13.56 -7.11
C THR A 367 -4.26 12.92 -5.92
N THR A 368 -4.10 13.66 -4.84
CA THR A 368 -3.59 13.12 -3.57
C THR A 368 -4.75 12.67 -2.69
N VAL A 369 -4.65 11.46 -2.15
CA VAL A 369 -5.65 10.82 -1.30
C VAL A 369 -5.02 10.57 0.08
N PRO A 370 -5.44 11.28 1.14
CA PRO A 370 -4.98 10.97 2.50
C PRO A 370 -5.37 9.54 2.88
N TRP A 371 -4.38 8.74 3.25
CA TRP A 371 -4.56 7.33 3.63
C TRP A 371 -3.71 7.00 4.86
N PRO A 372 -4.03 7.56 6.05
CA PRO A 372 -3.15 7.55 7.23
C PRO A 372 -3.06 6.20 7.96
N TRP A 373 -3.70 5.18 7.42
CA TRP A 373 -3.85 3.86 8.01
C TRP A 373 -2.57 3.04 7.86
N THR A 374 -2.11 2.38 8.94
CA THR A 374 -0.87 1.58 8.92
C THR A 374 -1.12 0.17 8.40
N LYS A 375 -0.23 -0.35 7.54
CA LYS A 375 -0.27 -1.73 7.00
C LYS A 375 -1.56 -2.06 6.22
N VAL A 376 -1.98 -1.18 5.31
CA VAL A 376 -3.19 -1.36 4.48
C VAL A 376 -3.01 -0.92 3.02
N GLN A 377 -1.83 -1.18 2.43
CA GLN A 377 -1.55 -0.86 1.03
C GLN A 377 -2.56 -1.51 0.08
N GLU A 378 -2.87 -2.79 0.28
CA GLU A 378 -3.83 -3.55 -0.52
C GLU A 378 -5.23 -2.92 -0.48
N ALA A 379 -5.62 -2.35 0.65
CA ALA A 379 -6.89 -1.64 0.82
C ALA A 379 -6.90 -0.32 0.05
N GLY A 380 -5.82 0.46 0.11
CA GLY A 380 -5.72 1.72 -0.65
C GLY A 380 -5.68 1.49 -2.16
N LEU A 381 -4.99 0.45 -2.63
CA LEU A 381 -5.04 0.03 -4.02
C LEU A 381 -6.45 -0.42 -4.45
N SER A 382 -7.16 -1.14 -3.57
CA SER A 382 -8.56 -1.52 -3.80
C SER A 382 -9.48 -0.29 -3.89
N HIS A 383 -9.31 0.68 -2.99
CA HIS A 383 -10.03 1.96 -3.03
C HIS A 383 -9.76 2.69 -4.35
N CYS A 384 -8.50 2.75 -4.80
CA CYS A 384 -8.09 3.37 -6.05
C CYS A 384 -8.76 2.70 -7.26
N ALA A 385 -8.63 1.38 -7.40
CA ALA A 385 -9.19 0.65 -8.52
C ALA A 385 -10.73 0.74 -8.57
N ALA A 386 -11.40 0.75 -7.41
CA ALA A 386 -12.85 0.77 -7.36
C ALA A 386 -13.46 2.16 -7.57
N THR A 387 -12.86 3.21 -7.00
CA THR A 387 -13.41 4.58 -7.10
C THR A 387 -13.07 5.27 -8.42
N GLN A 388 -12.08 4.76 -9.17
CA GLN A 388 -11.62 5.38 -10.41
C GLN A 388 -12.07 4.65 -11.68
N GLN A 389 -13.00 3.68 -11.57
CA GLN A 389 -13.53 2.96 -12.74
C GLN A 389 -14.17 3.88 -13.78
N ALA A 390 -14.78 4.98 -13.34
CA ALA A 390 -15.39 5.98 -14.20
C ALA A 390 -14.35 6.93 -14.84
N SER A 391 -13.16 7.05 -14.27
CA SER A 391 -12.12 8.02 -14.68
C SER A 391 -11.02 7.40 -15.55
N CYS A 392 -10.75 6.10 -15.40
CA CYS A 392 -9.60 5.43 -15.99
C CYS A 392 -9.99 4.13 -16.71
N GLN A 393 -9.37 3.86 -17.85
CA GLN A 393 -9.47 2.55 -18.52
C GLN A 393 -8.45 1.56 -17.94
N TRP A 394 -7.16 1.90 -18.02
CA TRP A 394 -6.06 1.14 -17.45
C TRP A 394 -5.49 1.83 -16.21
N MET A 395 -5.03 1.01 -15.27
CA MET A 395 -4.33 1.47 -14.08
C MET A 395 -2.99 0.75 -13.96
N ALA A 396 -1.90 1.51 -14.06
CA ALA A 396 -0.57 1.08 -13.68
C ALA A 396 -0.45 1.13 -12.15
N VAL A 397 -0.18 -0.02 -11.54
CA VAL A 397 0.06 -0.11 -10.09
C VAL A 397 1.56 -0.22 -9.89
N ILE A 398 2.21 0.92 -9.65
CA ILE A 398 3.68 1.03 -9.57
C ILE A 398 4.09 1.96 -8.43
N ASP A 399 5.25 1.69 -7.83
CA ASP A 399 5.82 2.49 -6.75
C ASP A 399 6.61 3.68 -7.34
N VAL A 400 6.85 4.72 -6.53
CA VAL A 400 7.52 5.96 -6.99
C VAL A 400 9.00 5.76 -7.38
N ASP A 401 9.57 4.60 -7.09
CA ASP A 401 10.91 4.18 -7.48
C ASP A 401 10.89 3.14 -8.60
N GLU A 402 9.78 3.01 -9.31
CA GLU A 402 9.59 2.06 -10.41
C GLU A 402 9.23 2.79 -11.70
N PHE A 403 9.99 2.51 -12.76
CA PHE A 403 9.92 3.22 -14.03
C PHE A 403 9.60 2.26 -15.16
N ILE A 404 8.43 2.44 -15.79
CA ILE A 404 8.04 1.69 -16.99
C ILE A 404 8.92 2.14 -18.15
N PHE A 405 9.58 1.21 -18.82
CA PHE A 405 10.59 1.49 -19.82
C PHE A 405 10.63 0.42 -20.91
N SER A 406 10.89 0.81 -22.15
CA SER A 406 11.23 -0.11 -23.25
C SER A 406 12.62 0.16 -23.78
N THR A 407 13.43 -0.89 -23.99
CA THR A 407 14.74 -0.77 -24.63
C THR A 407 14.66 -0.26 -26.07
N SER A 408 13.50 -0.40 -26.72
CA SER A 408 13.25 0.16 -28.06
C SER A 408 13.30 1.69 -28.08
N TRP A 409 13.10 2.35 -26.94
CA TRP A 409 13.10 3.81 -26.83
C TRP A 409 14.50 4.42 -26.76
N ALA A 410 15.56 3.60 -26.62
CA ALA A 410 16.93 4.08 -26.36
C ALA A 410 17.44 5.13 -27.36
N GLY A 411 17.00 5.05 -28.62
CA GLY A 411 17.38 5.97 -29.70
C GLY A 411 16.43 7.15 -29.92
N LEU A 412 15.37 7.32 -29.12
CA LEU A 412 14.41 8.40 -29.31
C LEU A 412 14.96 9.72 -28.79
N GLU A 413 14.89 10.76 -29.63
CA GLU A 413 15.36 12.11 -29.27
C GLU A 413 14.43 12.84 -28.29
N LYS A 414 13.13 12.56 -28.35
CA LYS A 414 12.10 13.18 -27.50
C LYS A 414 11.10 12.12 -27.01
N PRO A 415 10.47 12.31 -25.84
CA PRO A 415 9.39 11.46 -25.39
C PRO A 415 8.12 11.70 -26.21
N SER A 416 7.18 10.75 -26.15
CA SER A 416 5.84 10.88 -26.72
C SER A 416 4.81 10.23 -25.80
N LYS A 417 3.64 10.87 -25.67
CA LYS A 417 2.50 10.30 -24.92
C LYS A 417 1.99 8.98 -25.50
N SER A 418 2.32 8.66 -26.75
CA SER A 418 1.93 7.40 -27.38
C SER A 418 2.84 6.20 -27.04
N LEU A 419 3.92 6.39 -26.27
CA LEU A 419 4.92 5.33 -26.06
C LEU A 419 4.37 4.11 -25.31
N LEU A 420 3.35 4.29 -24.46
CA LEU A 420 2.68 3.19 -23.78
C LEU A 420 1.53 2.56 -24.59
N GLU A 421 1.07 3.18 -25.68
CA GLU A 421 -0.04 2.64 -26.49
C GLU A 421 0.22 1.22 -27.00
N PRO A 422 1.42 0.86 -27.52
CA PRO A 422 1.68 -0.52 -27.95
C PRO A 422 1.60 -1.54 -26.81
N VAL A 423 1.85 -1.12 -25.57
CA VAL A 423 1.79 -2.01 -24.39
C VAL A 423 0.34 -2.38 -24.09
N ILE A 424 -0.59 -1.42 -24.19
CA ILE A 424 -2.02 -1.60 -23.87
C ILE A 424 -2.89 -1.92 -25.09
N SER A 425 -2.33 -1.94 -26.30
CA SER A 425 -3.00 -2.36 -27.54
C SER A 425 -3.11 -3.88 -27.60
N VAL A 426 -3.97 -4.42 -26.73
CA VAL A 426 -4.17 -5.85 -26.51
C VAL A 426 -5.61 -6.25 -26.81
N ASP A 427 -5.85 -7.55 -26.97
CA ASP A 427 -7.17 -8.11 -27.16
C ASP A 427 -8.12 -7.80 -25.98
N ASP A 428 -9.42 -7.65 -26.27
CA ASP A 428 -10.43 -7.29 -25.28
C ASP A 428 -10.60 -8.31 -24.15
N SER A 429 -10.11 -9.55 -24.29
CA SER A 429 -10.07 -10.52 -23.18
C SER A 429 -8.91 -10.27 -22.20
N VAL A 430 -7.95 -9.39 -22.49
CA VAL A 430 -6.75 -9.17 -21.65
C VAL A 430 -7.03 -8.14 -20.56
N GLY A 431 -7.36 -8.58 -19.35
CA GLY A 431 -7.62 -7.68 -18.22
C GLY A 431 -6.37 -7.14 -17.53
N GLN A 432 -5.21 -7.76 -17.76
CA GLN A 432 -3.98 -7.40 -17.04
C GLN A 432 -2.72 -7.73 -17.84
N ILE A 433 -1.75 -6.82 -17.77
CA ILE A 433 -0.46 -6.93 -18.46
C ILE A 433 0.65 -6.89 -17.41
N TYR A 434 1.43 -7.96 -17.34
CA TYR A 434 2.59 -8.06 -16.45
C TYR A 434 3.85 -7.51 -17.11
N LEU A 435 4.56 -6.67 -16.36
CA LEU A 435 5.85 -6.09 -16.71
C LEU A 435 6.92 -6.70 -15.80
N ALA A 436 7.97 -7.28 -16.37
CA ALA A 436 9.08 -7.81 -15.59
C ALA A 436 9.86 -6.69 -14.87
N CYS A 437 10.14 -6.86 -13.58
CA CYS A 437 10.90 -5.89 -12.78
C CYS A 437 12.39 -6.28 -12.72
N TYR A 438 13.23 -5.35 -13.15
CA TYR A 438 14.68 -5.41 -13.01
C TYR A 438 15.11 -4.55 -11.82
N ASP A 439 15.63 -5.17 -10.78
CA ASP A 439 16.02 -4.50 -9.53
C ASP A 439 17.39 -3.81 -9.69
N PHE A 440 17.38 -2.47 -9.62
CA PHE A 440 18.56 -1.61 -9.61
C PHE A 440 19.18 -1.48 -8.22
N ALA A 441 20.48 -1.18 -8.23
CA ALA A 441 21.41 -1.25 -7.12
C ALA A 441 22.08 0.12 -6.83
N PRO A 442 22.76 0.27 -5.68
CA PRO A 442 23.26 1.57 -5.24
C PRO A 442 24.31 2.17 -6.17
N SER A 443 24.94 1.37 -7.04
CA SER A 443 25.82 1.87 -8.11
C SER A 443 27.00 2.72 -7.62
N GLY A 444 27.54 2.38 -6.45
CA GLY A 444 28.62 3.12 -5.79
C GLY A 444 28.15 4.30 -4.94
N GLN A 445 26.85 4.63 -4.95
CA GLN A 445 26.30 5.76 -4.21
C GLN A 445 26.14 5.44 -2.72
N THR A 446 26.53 6.39 -1.87
CA THR A 446 26.35 6.32 -0.41
C THR A 446 25.21 7.20 0.10
N ALA A 447 24.64 8.04 -0.76
CA ALA A 447 23.48 8.89 -0.49
C ALA A 447 22.49 8.87 -1.66
N HIS A 448 21.30 9.45 -1.46
CA HIS A 448 20.36 9.68 -2.55
C HIS A 448 21.01 10.58 -3.62
N PRO A 449 21.02 10.18 -4.90
CA PRO A 449 21.56 11.01 -5.97
C PRO A 449 20.73 12.29 -6.12
N PRO A 450 21.33 13.48 -6.02
CA PRO A 450 20.58 14.73 -6.16
C PRO A 450 19.97 14.88 -7.57
N GLU A 451 20.52 14.20 -8.58
CA GLU A 451 20.01 14.19 -9.95
C GLU A 451 18.85 13.20 -10.17
N GLY A 452 18.43 12.45 -9.15
CA GLY A 452 17.35 11.46 -9.24
C GLY A 452 17.83 10.01 -9.40
N VAL A 453 16.91 9.08 -9.21
CA VAL A 453 17.22 7.65 -9.16
C VAL A 453 17.65 7.12 -10.52
N CYS A 454 17.07 7.61 -11.63
CA CYS A 454 17.47 7.19 -12.97
C CYS A 454 18.87 7.69 -13.35
N GLN A 455 19.30 8.79 -12.74
CA GLN A 455 20.61 9.39 -13.02
C GLN A 455 21.71 8.77 -12.18
N GLY A 456 21.46 8.48 -10.90
CA GLY A 456 22.51 7.99 -10.01
C GLY A 456 22.64 6.47 -9.88
N TYR A 457 21.59 5.71 -10.19
CA TYR A 457 21.60 4.24 -10.09
C TYR A 457 21.62 3.58 -11.48
N THR A 458 22.76 3.01 -11.85
CA THR A 458 23.03 2.44 -13.20
C THR A 458 23.53 1.00 -13.17
N CYS A 459 23.53 0.38 -11.99
CA CYS A 459 23.81 -1.03 -11.79
C CYS A 459 22.52 -1.77 -11.45
N ARG A 460 22.38 -3.00 -11.91
CA ARG A 460 21.25 -3.87 -11.55
C ARG A 460 21.63 -5.34 -11.46
N LEU A 461 20.72 -6.12 -10.87
CA LEU A 461 20.74 -7.58 -10.98
C LEU A 461 20.51 -8.01 -12.43
N LYS A 462 21.09 -9.15 -12.84
CA LYS A 462 21.00 -9.66 -14.21
C LYS A 462 19.58 -10.12 -14.56
N ASN A 463 18.95 -10.86 -13.66
CA ASN A 463 17.65 -11.49 -13.86
C ASN A 463 16.52 -10.68 -13.19
N PRO A 464 15.33 -10.61 -13.82
CA PRO A 464 14.18 -9.98 -13.20
C PRO A 464 13.78 -10.73 -11.92
N GLN A 465 13.29 -10.00 -10.92
CA GLN A 465 12.98 -10.59 -9.59
C GLN A 465 11.49 -10.72 -9.31
N ARG A 466 10.68 -9.84 -9.90
CA ARG A 466 9.23 -9.67 -9.69
C ARG A 466 8.56 -9.11 -10.95
N HIS A 467 7.35 -8.63 -10.79
CA HIS A 467 6.60 -7.91 -11.80
C HIS A 467 5.78 -6.78 -11.19
N LYS A 468 5.35 -5.86 -12.05
CA LYS A 468 4.21 -4.96 -11.81
C LYS A 468 3.19 -5.15 -12.91
N SER A 469 2.05 -4.48 -12.80
CA SER A 469 0.99 -4.63 -13.79
C SER A 469 0.34 -3.32 -14.19
N LEU A 470 -0.15 -3.33 -15.44
CA LEU A 470 -1.26 -2.49 -15.85
C LEU A 470 -2.52 -3.38 -15.82
N VAL A 471 -3.57 -2.91 -15.18
CA VAL A 471 -4.84 -3.63 -15.07
C VAL A 471 -5.97 -2.80 -15.66
N ARG A 472 -6.86 -3.42 -16.43
CA ARG A 472 -8.08 -2.78 -16.90
C ARG A 472 -9.09 -2.76 -15.77
N LEU A 473 -9.61 -1.58 -15.43
CA LEU A 473 -10.42 -1.43 -14.21
C LEU A 473 -11.76 -2.19 -14.26
N ASP A 474 -12.34 -2.34 -15.45
CA ASP A 474 -13.55 -3.14 -15.67
C ASP A 474 -13.31 -4.66 -15.60
N ALA A 475 -12.06 -5.11 -15.71
CA ALA A 475 -11.67 -6.51 -15.62
C ALA A 475 -11.42 -6.97 -14.17
N VAL A 476 -11.22 -6.03 -13.23
CA VAL A 476 -10.96 -6.34 -11.82
C VAL A 476 -12.16 -7.06 -11.20
N GLU A 477 -11.88 -8.15 -10.47
CA GLU A 477 -12.89 -8.96 -9.81
C GLU A 477 -13.59 -8.17 -8.67
N PRO A 478 -14.92 -8.31 -8.47
CA PRO A 478 -15.69 -7.51 -7.51
C PRO A 478 -15.21 -7.50 -6.06
N SER A 479 -14.44 -8.49 -5.62
CA SER A 479 -13.84 -8.57 -4.28
C SER A 479 -12.59 -7.71 -4.13
N LEU A 480 -12.04 -7.18 -5.23
CA LEU A 480 -10.84 -6.33 -5.28
C LEU A 480 -9.56 -6.99 -4.73
N MET A 481 -9.53 -8.32 -4.67
CA MET A 481 -8.38 -9.05 -4.17
C MET A 481 -7.12 -8.68 -4.96
N ASN A 482 -6.06 -8.31 -4.26
CA ASN A 482 -4.79 -7.97 -4.87
C ASN A 482 -3.60 -8.38 -4.00
N VAL A 483 -2.43 -8.45 -4.61
CA VAL A 483 -1.16 -8.72 -3.93
C VAL A 483 -0.14 -7.61 -4.20
N VAL A 484 -0.59 -6.36 -4.22
CA VAL A 484 0.16 -5.13 -4.54
C VAL A 484 0.64 -5.05 -6.00
N HIS A 485 1.19 -6.14 -6.54
CA HIS A 485 1.75 -6.19 -7.90
C HIS A 485 0.68 -6.35 -8.98
N HIS A 486 -0.48 -6.91 -8.61
CA HIS A 486 -1.57 -7.23 -9.52
C HIS A 486 -2.88 -7.54 -8.79
N PHE A 487 -3.98 -7.55 -9.55
CA PHE A 487 -5.34 -7.87 -9.08
C PHE A 487 -5.79 -9.24 -9.58
N LYS A 488 -6.73 -9.82 -8.83
CA LYS A 488 -7.58 -10.91 -9.32
C LYS A 488 -8.55 -10.35 -10.36
N LEU A 489 -8.70 -11.07 -11.47
CA LEU A 489 -9.59 -10.69 -12.57
C LEU A 489 -10.91 -11.45 -12.54
N LYS A 490 -11.95 -10.88 -13.16
CA LYS A 490 -13.20 -11.59 -13.46
C LYS A 490 -12.89 -12.78 -14.40
N PRO A 491 -13.66 -13.89 -14.32
CA PRO A 491 -13.36 -15.11 -15.08
C PRO A 491 -13.25 -14.96 -16.61
N ALA A 492 -13.88 -13.95 -17.20
CA ALA A 492 -13.84 -13.68 -18.64
C ALA A 492 -12.52 -13.04 -19.12
N PHE A 493 -11.67 -12.56 -18.19
CA PHE A 493 -10.44 -11.87 -18.51
C PHE A 493 -9.21 -12.70 -18.17
N LYS A 494 -8.15 -12.54 -18.97
CA LYS A 494 -6.86 -13.18 -18.78
C LYS A 494 -5.76 -12.15 -18.51
N SER A 495 -4.68 -12.61 -17.87
CA SER A 495 -3.44 -11.87 -17.72
C SER A 495 -2.43 -12.30 -18.79
N ILE A 496 -1.63 -11.38 -19.30
CA ILE A 496 -0.52 -11.69 -20.23
C ILE A 496 0.79 -11.11 -19.72
N TRP A 497 1.91 -11.69 -20.16
CA TRP A 497 3.23 -11.07 -20.06
C TRP A 497 3.55 -10.34 -21.36
N THR A 498 4.22 -9.20 -21.28
CA THR A 498 4.69 -8.47 -22.46
C THR A 498 6.20 -8.30 -22.44
N ALA A 499 6.82 -8.36 -23.61
CA ALA A 499 8.22 -7.99 -23.83
C ALA A 499 8.37 -6.54 -24.34
N LEU A 500 7.27 -5.85 -24.62
CA LEU A 500 7.29 -4.49 -25.18
C LEU A 500 7.79 -3.46 -24.17
N ALA A 501 7.57 -3.70 -22.88
CA ALA A 501 8.06 -2.87 -21.79
C ALA A 501 8.43 -3.71 -20.57
N ARG A 502 9.25 -3.12 -19.69
CA ARG A 502 9.68 -3.65 -18.41
C ARG A 502 9.59 -2.56 -17.35
N VAL A 503 9.79 -2.93 -16.09
CA VAL A 503 9.98 -1.96 -15.00
C VAL A 503 11.43 -1.96 -14.56
N ASN A 504 12.07 -0.80 -14.59
CA ASN A 504 13.30 -0.56 -13.84
C ASN A 504 12.90 -0.20 -12.40
N HIS A 505 13.19 -1.08 -11.44
CA HIS A 505 12.81 -0.91 -10.05
C HIS A 505 14.04 -0.53 -9.22
N TYR A 506 14.12 0.72 -8.76
CA TYR A 506 15.22 1.25 -7.95
C TYR A 506 15.12 0.80 -6.49
N LYS A 507 15.12 -0.52 -6.31
CA LYS A 507 14.90 -1.22 -5.05
C LYS A 507 16.01 -0.97 -4.05
N TYR A 508 17.25 -1.30 -4.44
CA TYR A 508 18.42 -1.23 -3.57
C TYR A 508 19.10 0.12 -3.74
N GLN A 509 18.55 1.13 -3.09
CA GLN A 509 19.10 2.50 -3.08
C GLN A 509 20.28 2.60 -2.09
N ALA A 510 20.88 3.78 -1.99
CA ALA A 510 21.85 4.08 -0.93
C ALA A 510 21.29 3.70 0.45
N TRP A 511 22.17 3.28 1.37
CA TRP A 511 21.72 2.66 2.64
C TRP A 511 20.78 3.57 3.45
N SER A 512 21.09 4.87 3.49
CA SER A 512 20.29 5.89 4.17
C SER A 512 18.84 5.92 3.68
N GLU A 513 18.61 5.61 2.40
CA GLU A 513 17.30 5.54 1.77
C GLU A 513 16.65 4.17 1.96
N PHE A 514 17.42 3.13 1.68
CA PHE A 514 16.93 1.76 1.72
C PHE A 514 16.41 1.39 3.12
N LYS A 515 17.12 1.78 4.19
CA LYS A 515 16.72 1.48 5.57
C LYS A 515 15.38 2.09 5.99
N VAL A 516 14.97 3.21 5.38
CA VAL A 516 13.69 3.87 5.70
C VAL A 516 12.51 2.98 5.30
N LYS A 517 12.62 2.29 4.16
CA LYS A 517 11.59 1.35 3.67
C LYS A 517 11.33 0.19 4.63
N PHE A 518 12.30 -0.20 5.47
CA PHE A 518 12.12 -1.25 6.47
C PHE A 518 11.32 -0.77 7.66
N LYS A 519 11.62 0.45 8.14
CA LYS A 519 11.01 0.99 9.34
C LYS A 519 9.52 1.27 9.18
N ARG A 520 9.07 1.58 7.95
CA ARG A 520 7.67 1.99 7.69
C ARG A 520 7.11 1.35 6.41
N ARG A 521 6.96 0.02 6.43
CA ARG A 521 6.27 -0.69 5.32
C ARG A 521 4.77 -0.49 5.37
N VAL A 522 4.19 -0.26 4.19
CA VAL A 522 2.75 -0.02 4.02
C VAL A 522 1.94 -1.29 3.70
N SER A 523 2.56 -2.35 3.13
CA SER A 523 1.85 -3.60 2.85
C SER A 523 1.45 -4.34 4.13
N ALA A 524 0.24 -4.89 4.12
CA ALA A 524 -0.32 -5.62 5.25
C ALA A 524 0.38 -6.94 5.55
N TYR A 525 0.93 -7.57 4.51
CA TYR A 525 1.40 -8.96 4.57
C TYR A 525 2.93 -9.08 4.70
N VAL A 526 3.63 -7.96 4.82
CA VAL A 526 5.07 -7.94 5.09
C VAL A 526 5.30 -7.83 6.60
N ALA A 527 6.06 -8.79 7.13
CA ALA A 527 6.47 -8.80 8.54
C ALA A 527 7.25 -7.52 8.91
N ASP A 528 7.18 -7.11 10.18
CA ASP A 528 8.07 -6.04 10.64
C ASP A 528 9.52 -6.50 10.47
N TRP A 529 10.41 -5.59 10.12
CA TRP A 529 11.81 -5.91 9.91
C TRP A 529 12.48 -6.38 11.21
N LYS A 530 12.00 -5.92 12.37
CA LYS A 530 12.44 -6.36 13.70
C LYS A 530 11.98 -7.77 14.05
N ASP A 531 10.94 -8.27 13.38
CA ASP A 531 10.45 -9.63 13.61
C ASP A 531 11.40 -10.63 12.95
N PRO A 532 11.86 -11.67 13.65
CA PRO A 532 12.74 -12.70 13.08
C PRO A 532 11.97 -13.70 12.20
N ILE A 533 11.01 -13.23 11.39
CA ILE A 533 10.11 -14.02 10.56
C ILE A 533 10.42 -13.76 9.08
N ASN A 534 10.46 -14.83 8.27
CA ASN A 534 10.73 -14.76 6.83
C ASN A 534 12.05 -14.03 6.50
N LEU A 535 13.13 -14.37 7.23
CA LEU A 535 14.45 -13.74 7.05
C LEU A 535 15.00 -13.90 5.62
N ASP A 536 14.64 -14.99 4.94
CA ASP A 536 15.03 -15.28 3.55
C ASP A 536 14.09 -14.65 2.50
N SER A 537 13.10 -13.86 2.91
CA SER A 537 12.19 -13.20 1.97
C SER A 537 12.93 -12.26 1.03
N LYS A 538 12.55 -12.25 -0.25
CA LYS A 538 12.99 -11.25 -1.25
C LYS A 538 12.56 -9.82 -0.93
N ASP A 539 11.67 -9.64 0.06
CA ASP A 539 11.33 -8.34 0.63
C ASP A 539 12.44 -7.82 1.54
N ARG A 540 13.31 -8.68 2.08
CA ARG A 540 14.43 -8.27 2.93
C ARG A 540 15.72 -8.07 2.13
N ALA A 541 16.64 -7.28 2.67
CA ALA A 541 18.01 -7.29 2.18
C ALA A 541 18.69 -8.61 2.60
N PRO A 542 19.26 -9.37 1.64
CA PRO A 542 20.03 -10.56 1.95
C PRO A 542 21.12 -10.30 2.99
N GLY A 543 21.11 -11.08 4.07
CA GLY A 543 22.10 -11.01 5.14
C GLY A 543 21.92 -9.88 6.16
N LEU A 544 20.82 -9.13 6.12
CA LEU A 544 20.53 -8.07 7.09
C LEU A 544 19.94 -8.61 8.41
N GLY A 545 19.16 -9.69 8.34
CA GLY A 545 18.48 -10.25 9.51
C GLY A 545 17.44 -9.27 10.09
N VAL A 546 17.67 -8.85 11.35
CA VAL A 546 16.84 -7.90 12.12
C VAL A 546 17.62 -6.64 12.54
N ASP A 547 18.83 -6.44 12.02
CA ASP A 547 19.69 -5.29 12.32
C ASP A 547 19.46 -4.17 11.29
N ASP A 548 19.52 -2.90 11.71
CA ASP A 548 19.49 -1.74 10.81
C ASP A 548 20.87 -1.10 10.56
N THR A 549 21.93 -1.83 10.87
CA THR A 549 23.31 -1.48 10.56
C THR A 549 23.61 -1.67 9.06
N GLU A 550 24.34 -0.72 8.48
CA GLU A 550 24.75 -0.78 7.07
C GLU A 550 25.63 -2.00 6.79
N PRO A 551 25.24 -2.88 5.86
CA PRO A 551 26.08 -4.01 5.48
C PRO A 551 27.40 -3.54 4.84
N LYS A 552 28.52 -4.18 5.21
CA LYS A 552 29.83 -3.87 4.62
C LYS A 552 29.77 -3.93 3.08
N GLY A 553 30.23 -2.85 2.44
CA GLY A 553 30.30 -2.70 0.98
C GLY A 553 28.94 -2.52 0.30
N TRP A 554 27.89 -2.08 1.03
CA TRP A 554 26.53 -1.90 0.49
C TRP A 554 26.51 -1.15 -0.86
N ALA A 555 27.23 -0.03 -0.94
CA ALA A 555 27.29 0.80 -2.13
C ALA A 555 27.74 0.04 -3.40
N GLN A 556 28.53 -1.03 -3.27
CA GLN A 556 29.04 -1.83 -4.39
C GLN A 556 28.25 -3.14 -4.62
N ARG A 557 27.23 -3.44 -3.80
CA ARG A 557 26.46 -4.68 -3.94
C ARG A 557 25.53 -4.66 -5.15
N TYR A 558 25.15 -5.86 -5.59
CA TYR A 558 24.11 -6.11 -6.59
C TYR A 558 24.35 -5.47 -7.98
N CYS A 559 25.59 -5.08 -8.30
CA CYS A 559 25.98 -4.60 -9.63
C CYS A 559 26.44 -5.77 -10.53
N GLU A 560 25.49 -6.57 -11.02
CA GLU A 560 25.79 -7.67 -11.96
C GLU A 560 25.82 -7.18 -13.42
N VAL A 561 24.99 -6.20 -13.74
CA VAL A 561 24.91 -5.58 -15.07
C VAL A 561 24.94 -4.07 -14.92
N LYS A 562 25.82 -3.41 -15.67
CA LYS A 562 25.76 -1.97 -15.88
C LYS A 562 24.70 -1.67 -16.94
N ASP A 563 23.65 -0.96 -16.56
CA ASP A 563 22.50 -0.61 -17.40
C ASP A 563 22.24 0.89 -17.29
N ASN A 564 22.71 1.63 -18.29
CA ASN A 564 22.60 3.09 -18.37
C ASN A 564 21.58 3.55 -19.42
N ILE A 565 20.74 2.65 -19.93
CA ILE A 565 19.87 2.98 -21.06
C ILE A 565 18.83 4.04 -20.66
N LEU A 566 18.14 3.83 -19.53
CA LEU A 566 17.16 4.79 -19.02
C LEU A 566 17.84 6.08 -18.52
N GLN A 567 19.05 5.99 -17.95
CA GLN A 567 19.85 7.15 -17.59
C GLN A 567 20.08 8.05 -18.80
N LEU A 568 20.68 7.50 -19.87
CA LEU A 568 20.97 8.25 -21.10
C LEU A 568 19.71 8.81 -21.76
N LEU A 569 18.61 8.03 -21.74
CA LEU A 569 17.34 8.45 -22.30
C LEU A 569 16.74 9.63 -21.53
N THR A 570 16.68 9.55 -20.21
CA THR A 570 16.15 10.63 -19.37
C THR A 570 17.02 11.88 -19.40
N THR A 571 18.35 11.73 -19.48
CA THR A 571 19.26 12.86 -19.71
C THR A 571 18.95 13.56 -21.04
N ARG A 572 18.67 12.80 -22.11
CA ARG A 572 18.34 13.38 -23.42
C ARG A 572 16.99 14.10 -23.40
N TRP A 573 15.99 13.52 -22.74
CA TRP A 573 14.63 14.05 -22.73
C TRP A 573 14.41 15.22 -21.76
N PHE A 574 15.08 15.22 -20.61
CA PHE A 574 14.81 16.14 -19.51
C PHE A 574 16.05 16.86 -18.96
N GLY A 575 17.23 16.58 -19.52
CA GLY A 575 18.50 17.00 -18.93
C GLY A 575 18.86 16.20 -17.67
N VAL A 576 20.02 16.51 -17.09
CA VAL A 576 20.44 15.93 -15.81
C VAL A 576 19.61 16.54 -14.68
N GLY A 577 19.09 15.70 -13.77
CA GLY A 577 18.32 16.16 -12.62
C GLY A 577 16.89 16.60 -12.91
N PHE A 578 16.36 16.36 -14.12
CA PHE A 578 15.04 16.83 -14.53
C PHE A 578 14.88 18.36 -14.34
N GLY A 579 16.00 19.09 -14.50
CA GLY A 579 16.07 20.53 -14.34
C GLY A 579 15.36 21.25 -15.49
N ASN A 580 14.24 21.91 -15.17
CA ASN A 580 13.36 22.73 -16.02
C ASN A 580 12.95 22.13 -17.39
N PRO A 581 11.70 21.63 -17.52
CA PRO A 581 11.09 21.40 -18.81
C PRO A 581 10.48 22.71 -19.34
N HIS A 582 11.30 23.76 -19.53
CA HIS A 582 10.83 25.13 -19.81
C HIS A 582 9.92 25.77 -18.76
#